data_AF-A0A660T6J2-F1
#
_entry.id   AF-A0A660T6J2-F1
#
_cell.length_a   1.000
_cell.length_b   1.000
_cell.length_c   1.000
_cell.angle_alpha   90.00
_cell.angle_beta   90.00
_cell.angle_gamma   90.00
#
_symmetry.space_group_name_H-M   'P 1'
#
loop_
_entity.id
_entity.type
_entity.pdbx_description
1 polymer ?
#
loop_
_entity_poly.entity_id
_entity_poly.type
_entity_poly.pdbx_seq_one_letter_code
_entity_poly.pdbx_strand_id
1 'polypeptide(L)'
;HDLLITVAQKLNAIINRIEITELKEGTFYGRLVLTKEGDEISIDSRPSDCISIAVRVKCPIYIDEGVVHEAGISVDVVNQKPLPAAPQPESELNNLKHLLDIAVAEENYEEAAKLRDKIKELEEKL
;
A
#
# COMPACT_ATOMS: atom_id res chain seq x y z
N HIS A 1 -5.30 3.31 -19.32
CA HIS A 1 -3.84 3.52 -19.44
C HIS A 1 -3.35 3.50 -20.89
N ASP A 2 -3.74 2.52 -21.72
CA ASP A 2 -3.24 2.38 -23.11
C ASP A 2 -3.55 3.59 -24.02
N LEU A 3 -4.70 4.23 -23.80
CA LEU A 3 -5.05 5.48 -24.48
C LEU A 3 -4.00 6.57 -24.25
N LEU A 4 -3.60 6.80 -22.99
CA LEU A 4 -2.65 7.86 -22.64
C LEU A 4 -1.27 7.57 -23.22
N ILE A 5 -0.83 6.30 -23.19
CA ILE A 5 0.42 5.87 -23.82
C ILE A 5 0.37 6.15 -25.33
N THR A 6 -0.73 5.78 -25.98
CA THR A 6 -0.92 6.03 -27.42
C THR A 6 -0.92 7.52 -27.74
N VAL A 7 -1.60 8.33 -26.92
CA VAL A 7 -1.61 9.80 -27.06
C VAL A 7 -0.21 10.37 -26.91
N ALA A 8 0.54 9.99 -25.88
CA ALA A 8 1.92 10.44 -25.67
C ALA A 8 2.80 10.09 -26.87
N GLN A 9 2.72 8.86 -27.37
CA GLN A 9 3.45 8.42 -28.57
C GLN A 9 3.08 9.23 -29.81
N LYS A 10 1.78 9.49 -30.04
CA LYS A 10 1.30 10.30 -31.18
C LYS A 10 1.70 11.77 -31.09
N LEU A 11 1.95 12.27 -29.89
CA LEU A 11 2.43 13.62 -29.63
C LEU A 11 3.97 13.72 -29.56
N ASN A 12 4.67 12.63 -29.90
CA ASN A 12 6.13 12.52 -29.77
C ASN A 12 6.65 12.87 -28.36
N ALA A 13 5.87 12.55 -27.33
CA ALA A 13 6.28 12.66 -25.94
C ALA A 13 6.82 11.32 -25.44
N ILE A 14 7.93 11.39 -24.71
CA ILE A 14 8.58 10.23 -24.10
C ILE A 14 8.17 10.19 -22.63
N ILE A 15 7.61 9.07 -22.17
CA ILE A 15 7.35 8.87 -20.74
C ILE A 15 8.67 8.44 -20.08
N ASN A 16 9.23 9.29 -19.21
CA ASN A 16 10.55 9.06 -18.63
C ASN A 16 10.48 8.29 -17.32
N ARG A 17 9.59 8.71 -16.41
CA ARG A 17 9.49 8.17 -15.05
C ARG A 17 8.14 8.52 -14.42
N ILE A 18 7.81 7.83 -13.33
CA ILE A 18 6.77 8.28 -12.43
C ILE A 18 7.36 8.53 -11.04
N GLU A 19 6.76 9.46 -10.32
CA GLU A 19 7.17 9.89 -8.99
C GLU A 19 5.97 9.78 -8.05
N ILE A 20 6.12 9.14 -6.90
CA ILE A 20 5.15 9.20 -5.78
C ILE A 20 5.67 10.26 -4.82
N THR A 21 5.01 11.39 -4.76
CA THR A 21 5.58 12.62 -4.18
C THR A 21 5.09 12.91 -2.77
N GLU A 22 3.84 12.58 -2.44
CA GLU A 22 3.24 12.99 -1.17
C GLU A 22 2.25 11.95 -0.65
N LEU A 23 2.09 11.94 0.68
CA LEU A 23 1.00 11.31 1.41
C LEU A 23 0.34 12.39 2.28
N LYS A 24 -0.95 12.64 2.06
CA LYS A 24 -1.72 13.62 2.85
C LYS A 24 -3.04 13.00 3.24
N GLU A 25 -3.34 12.99 4.55
CA GLU A 25 -4.59 12.45 5.08
C GLU A 25 -4.89 11.01 4.59
N GLY A 26 -3.84 10.17 4.53
CA GLY A 26 -3.95 8.79 4.03
C GLY A 26 -4.10 8.67 2.50
N THR A 27 -4.05 9.78 1.75
CA THR A 27 -4.15 9.80 0.29
C THR A 27 -2.78 10.04 -0.34
N PHE A 28 -2.33 9.11 -1.16
CA PHE A 28 -1.09 9.22 -1.91
C PHE A 28 -1.26 10.02 -3.21
N TYR A 29 -0.24 10.81 -3.55
CA TYR A 29 -0.17 11.61 -4.77
C TYR A 29 1.02 11.18 -5.62
N GLY A 30 0.83 11.22 -6.94
CA GLY A 30 1.87 10.89 -7.89
C GLY A 30 1.94 11.85 -9.06
N ARG A 31 2.99 11.70 -9.84
CA ARG A 31 3.28 12.51 -11.00
C ARG A 31 3.87 11.64 -12.11
N LEU A 32 3.39 11.85 -13.32
CA LEU A 32 3.97 11.32 -14.54
C LEU A 32 4.92 12.38 -15.12
N VAL A 33 6.17 12.01 -15.34
CA VAL A 33 7.16 12.90 -15.95
C VAL A 33 7.45 12.44 -17.37
N LEU A 34 7.30 13.37 -18.30
CA LEU A 34 7.46 13.13 -19.73
C LEU A 34 8.26 14.25 -20.40
N THR A 35 9.04 13.90 -21.42
CA THR A 35 9.82 14.84 -22.22
C THR A 35 9.15 15.03 -23.57
N LYS A 36 8.95 16.28 -23.99
CA LYS A 36 8.53 16.64 -25.34
C LYS A 36 9.44 17.72 -25.87
N GLU A 37 10.05 17.51 -27.03
CA GLU A 37 10.89 18.53 -27.69
C GLU A 37 12.05 19.08 -26.82
N GLY A 38 12.50 18.29 -25.84
CA GLY A 38 13.55 18.69 -24.89
C GLY A 38 13.03 19.27 -23.57
N ASP A 39 11.75 19.63 -23.51
CA ASP A 39 11.11 20.15 -22.30
C ASP A 39 10.56 19.02 -21.43
N GLU A 40 10.86 19.09 -20.13
CA GLU A 40 10.28 18.20 -19.13
C GLU A 40 8.91 18.73 -18.70
N ILE A 41 7.90 17.86 -18.76
CA ILE A 41 6.51 18.15 -18.41
C ILE A 41 6.11 17.18 -17.30
N SER A 42 5.60 17.74 -16.22
CA SER A 42 5.00 17.01 -15.10
C SER A 42 3.48 17.02 -15.20
N ILE A 43 2.86 15.84 -15.13
CA ILE A 43 1.40 15.69 -15.06
C ILE A 43 1.05 15.04 -13.72
N ASP A 44 0.26 15.74 -12.90
CA ASP A 44 -0.24 15.19 -11.65
C ASP A 44 -1.24 14.05 -11.93
N SER A 45 -1.12 12.97 -11.18
CA SER A 45 -1.95 11.79 -11.35
C SER A 45 -2.07 11.01 -10.05
N ARG A 46 -3.02 10.08 -10.00
CA ARG A 46 -3.09 9.15 -8.87
C ARG A 46 -1.98 8.11 -9.01
N PRO A 47 -1.39 7.65 -7.91
CA PRO A 47 -0.34 6.62 -7.95
C PRO A 47 -0.75 5.35 -8.69
N SER A 48 -2.01 4.93 -8.58
CA SER A 48 -2.54 3.75 -9.29
C SER A 48 -2.46 3.89 -10.82
N ASP A 49 -2.74 5.09 -11.34
CA ASP A 49 -2.66 5.39 -12.76
C ASP A 49 -1.19 5.47 -13.21
N CYS A 50 -0.33 6.12 -12.43
CA CYS A 50 1.12 6.19 -12.66
C CYS A 50 1.77 4.80 -12.73
N ILE A 51 1.52 3.96 -11.72
CA ILE A 51 2.08 2.59 -11.65
C ILE A 51 1.61 1.76 -12.85
N SER A 52 0.33 1.87 -13.21
CA SER A 52 -0.24 1.14 -14.35
C SER A 52 0.40 1.53 -15.69
N ILE A 53 0.80 2.80 -15.84
CA ILE A 53 1.57 3.28 -17.00
C ILE A 53 3.00 2.77 -16.93
N ALA A 54 3.67 2.91 -15.78
CA ALA A 54 5.06 2.51 -15.60
C ALA A 54 5.29 1.03 -15.89
N VAL A 55 4.39 0.15 -15.45
CA VAL A 55 4.44 -1.29 -15.74
C VAL A 55 4.37 -1.59 -17.24
N ARG A 56 3.57 -0.84 -18.00
CA ARG A 56 3.38 -1.05 -19.44
C ARG A 56 4.54 -0.50 -20.26
N VAL A 57 5.01 0.70 -19.91
CA VAL A 57 6.07 1.41 -20.63
C VAL A 57 7.46 0.98 -20.14
N LYS A 58 7.54 0.26 -19.01
CA LYS A 58 8.77 -0.15 -18.33
C LYS A 58 9.66 1.04 -17.97
N CYS A 59 9.06 2.13 -17.49
CA CYS A 59 9.80 3.28 -17.00
C CYS A 59 10.08 3.17 -15.49
N PRO A 60 11.15 3.82 -14.99
CA PRO A 60 11.47 3.83 -13.57
C PRO A 60 10.38 4.48 -12.71
N ILE A 61 10.25 3.95 -11.49
CA ILE A 61 9.36 4.42 -10.44
C ILE A 61 10.22 5.00 -9.32
N TYR A 62 9.96 6.24 -8.95
CA TYR A 62 10.57 6.91 -7.82
C TYR A 62 9.52 7.18 -6.74
N ILE A 63 9.97 7.21 -5.49
CA ILE A 63 9.16 7.57 -4.35
C ILE A 63 9.94 8.55 -3.49
N ASP A 64 9.27 9.57 -3.01
CA ASP A 64 9.84 10.53 -2.08
C ASP A 64 10.16 9.85 -0.75
N GLU A 65 11.33 10.16 -0.18
CA GLU A 65 11.78 9.56 1.07
C GLU A 65 10.83 9.84 2.24
N GLY A 66 10.18 11.01 2.27
CA GLY A 66 9.20 11.36 3.29
C GLY A 66 7.99 10.42 3.27
N VAL A 67 7.53 10.05 2.06
CA VAL A 67 6.44 9.08 1.88
C VAL A 67 6.86 7.68 2.33
N VAL A 68 8.10 7.28 2.04
CA VAL A 68 8.65 6.00 2.54
C VAL A 68 8.75 6.01 4.06
N HIS A 69 9.15 7.12 4.67
CA HIS A 69 9.26 7.22 6.12
C HIS A 69 7.88 7.12 6.81
N GLU A 70 6.86 7.75 6.23
CA GLU A 70 5.50 7.78 6.80
C GLU A 70 4.73 6.46 6.60
N ALA A 71 4.86 5.81 5.44
CA ALA A 71 4.04 4.66 5.07
C ALA A 71 4.82 3.42 4.60
N GLY A 72 6.15 3.45 4.64
CA GLY A 72 6.98 2.32 4.26
C GLY A 72 6.82 1.15 5.21
N ILE A 73 6.59 -0.04 4.65
CA ILE A 73 6.53 -1.30 5.40
C ILE A 73 7.82 -2.07 5.12
N SER A 74 8.45 -2.59 6.18
CA SER A 74 9.66 -3.40 6.05
C SER A 74 9.37 -4.71 5.32
N VAL A 75 10.25 -5.12 4.41
CA VAL A 75 10.07 -6.32 3.56
C VAL A 75 9.89 -7.60 4.38
N ASP A 76 10.47 -7.65 5.58
CA ASP A 76 10.32 -8.78 6.52
C ASP A 76 8.86 -9.00 6.96
N VAL A 77 8.05 -7.94 6.94
CA VAL A 77 6.62 -7.95 7.27
C VAL A 77 5.78 -8.42 6.08
N VAL A 78 6.24 -8.19 4.84
CA VAL A 78 5.52 -8.52 3.60
C VAL A 78 5.63 -10.00 3.22
N ASN A 79 6.71 -10.67 3.64
CA ASN A 79 6.90 -12.11 3.43
C ASN A 79 6.14 -12.99 4.44
N GLN A 80 5.52 -12.38 5.44
CA GLN A 80 4.50 -13.02 6.25
C GLN A 80 3.13 -12.74 5.61
N LYS A 81 2.24 -13.73 5.63
CA LYS A 81 0.84 -13.68 5.14
C LYS A 81 0.22 -12.29 5.47
N PRO A 82 -0.53 -11.65 4.56
CA PRO A 82 -0.75 -10.21 4.59
C PRO A 82 -1.15 -9.71 5.97
N LEU A 83 -0.36 -8.81 6.55
CA LEU A 83 -0.79 -8.11 7.74
C LEU A 83 -2.04 -7.30 7.41
N PRO A 84 -3.11 -7.37 8.23
CA PRO A 84 -4.26 -6.50 8.07
C PRO A 84 -3.83 -5.04 8.21
N ALA A 85 -4.53 -4.18 7.47
CA ALA A 85 -4.32 -2.74 7.43
C ALA A 85 -4.25 -2.10 8.83
N ALA A 86 -3.57 -0.96 8.92
CA ALA A 86 -3.31 -0.19 10.15
C ALA A 86 -4.46 -0.20 11.18
N PRO A 87 -4.15 -0.24 12.49
CA PRO A 87 -5.13 -0.42 13.53
C PRO A 87 -6.14 0.72 13.50
N GLN A 88 -7.37 0.40 13.09
CA GLN A 88 -8.53 1.13 13.55
C GLN A 88 -8.59 0.99 15.08
N PRO A 89 -9.31 1.85 15.83
CA PRO A 89 -9.63 1.56 17.23
C PRO A 89 -10.49 0.29 17.28
N GLU A 90 -9.84 -0.85 17.12
CA GLU A 90 -10.43 -2.16 17.10
C GLU A 90 -10.84 -2.49 18.53
N SER A 91 -12.07 -2.96 18.69
CA SER A 91 -12.55 -3.42 19.99
C SER A 91 -11.57 -4.44 20.56
N GLU A 92 -11.37 -4.45 21.88
CA GLU A 92 -10.51 -5.43 22.56
C GLU A 92 -10.82 -6.86 22.13
N LEU A 93 -12.07 -7.13 21.77
CA LEU A 93 -12.54 -8.39 21.20
C LEU A 93 -11.88 -8.76 19.87
N ASN A 94 -11.69 -7.81 18.96
CA ASN A 94 -11.10 -8.08 17.64
C ASN A 94 -9.60 -8.36 17.75
N ASN A 95 -8.90 -7.63 18.62
CA ASN A 95 -7.50 -7.89 18.97
C ASN A 95 -7.33 -9.30 19.55
N LEU A 96 -8.21 -9.71 20.45
CA LEU A 96 -8.18 -11.05 21.03
C LEU A 96 -8.47 -12.14 19.97
N LYS A 97 -9.39 -11.91 19.04
CA LYS A 97 -9.68 -12.82 17.91
C LYS A 97 -8.47 -12.98 17.01
N HIS A 98 -7.76 -11.90 16.70
CA HIS A 98 -6.53 -11.96 15.90
C HIS A 98 -5.40 -12.72 16.61
N LEU A 99 -5.21 -12.48 17.92
CA LEU A 99 -4.24 -13.24 18.72
C LEU A 99 -4.56 -14.74 18.78
N LEU A 100 -5.85 -15.11 18.81
CA LEU A 100 -6.28 -16.50 18.77
C LEU A 100 -5.89 -17.18 17.45
N ASP A 101 -6.10 -16.50 16.32
CA ASP A 101 -5.74 -17.03 14.99
C ASP A 101 -4.23 -17.28 14.87
N ILE A 102 -3.40 -16.39 15.43
CA ILE A 102 -1.94 -16.56 15.48
C ILE A 102 -1.57 -17.79 16.32
N ALA A 103 -2.11 -17.91 17.54
CA ALA A 103 -1.80 -19.02 18.44
C ALA A 103 -2.20 -20.39 17.84
N VAL A 104 -3.30 -20.44 17.08
CA VAL A 104 -3.72 -21.66 16.35
C VAL A 104 -2.77 -21.96 15.19
N ALA A 105 -2.31 -20.95 14.46
CA ALA A 105 -1.37 -21.12 13.36
C ALA A 105 0.02 -21.58 13.83
N GLU A 106 0.44 -21.18 15.03
CA GLU A 106 1.69 -21.59 15.67
C GLU A 106 1.58 -22.90 16.45
N GLU A 107 0.45 -23.62 16.35
CA GLU A 107 0.16 -24.86 17.09
C GLU A 107 0.27 -24.71 18.63
N ASN A 108 0.16 -23.48 19.13
CA ASN A 108 0.18 -23.15 20.55
C ASN A 108 -1.22 -23.24 21.15
N TYR A 109 -1.69 -24.48 21.33
CA TYR A 109 -3.02 -24.76 21.84
C TYR A 109 -3.27 -24.25 23.27
N GLU A 110 -2.21 -24.09 24.08
CA GLU A 110 -2.34 -23.60 25.45
C GLU A 110 -2.72 -22.11 25.49
N GLU A 111 -2.06 -21.28 24.68
CA GLU A 111 -2.40 -19.87 24.54
C GLU A 111 -3.73 -19.68 23.82
N ALA A 112 -4.02 -20.48 22.79
CA ALA A 112 -5.29 -20.45 22.09
C ALA A 112 -6.49 -20.73 23.03
N ALA A 113 -6.35 -21.66 23.97
CA ALA A 113 -7.40 -21.93 24.96
C ALA A 113 -7.67 -20.70 25.87
N LYS A 114 -6.61 -20.07 26.38
CA LYS A 114 -6.72 -18.87 27.24
C LYS A 114 -7.36 -17.69 26.50
N LEU A 115 -6.96 -17.47 25.24
CA LEU A 115 -7.51 -16.41 24.41
C LEU A 115 -8.99 -16.64 24.10
N ARG A 116 -9.38 -17.89 23.79
CA ARG A 116 -10.78 -18.27 23.55
C ARG A 116 -11.68 -18.01 24.77
N ASP A 117 -11.22 -18.38 25.97
CA ASP A 117 -12.00 -18.14 27.20
C ASP A 117 -12.17 -16.65 27.46
N LYS A 118 -11.11 -15.87 27.23
CA LYS A 118 -11.11 -14.41 27.43
C LYS A 118 -12.01 -13.67 26.43
N ILE A 119 -12.07 -14.13 25.18
CA ILE A 119 -13.01 -13.66 24.16
C ILE A 119 -14.45 -13.89 24.63
N LYS A 120 -14.73 -15.08 25.15
CA LYS A 120 -16.07 -15.45 25.62
C LYS A 120 -16.50 -14.60 26.83
N GLU A 121 -15.60 -14.37 27.79
CA GLU A 121 -15.88 -13.50 28.94
C GLU A 121 -16.17 -12.05 28.53
N LEU A 122 -15.51 -11.53 27.48
CA LEU A 122 -15.80 -10.21 26.94
C LEU A 122 -17.13 -10.18 26.18
N GLU A 123 -17.45 -11.21 25.39
CA GLU A 123 -18.72 -11.31 24.66
C GLU A 123 -19.93 -11.41 25.59
N GLU A 124 -19.79 -12.03 26.77
CA GLU A 124 -20.87 -12.12 27.77
C GLU A 124 -21.08 -10.82 28.58
N LYS A 125 -20.10 -9.90 28.59
CA LYS A 125 -20.15 -8.62 29.33
C LYS A 125 -20.63 -7.43 28.49
N LEU A 126 -20.73 -7.60 27.17
CA LEU A 126 -21.23 -6.62 26.21
C LEU A 126 -22.74 -6.80 25.97
#